data_AF-A0A3P7SGU4-F1
#
_entry.id   AF-A0A3P7SGU4-F1
#
_cell.length_a   1.000
_cell.length_b   1.000
_cell.length_c   1.000
_cell.angle_alpha   90.00
_cell.angle_beta   90.00
_cell.angle_gamma   90.00
#
_symmetry.space_group_name_H-M   'P 1'
#
loop_
_entity.id
_entity.type
_entity.pdbx_description
1 polymer ?
#
loop_
_entity_poly.entity_id
_entity_poly.type
_entity_poly.pdbx_seq_one_letter_code
_entity_poly.pdbx_strand_id
1 'polypeptide(L)'
;MEFYKQIVLSGGTTMYPGLPSRLERELKQLYLERVLKGNTESFKKVKIRIEAPPRRKHIVFLGGAVLAQLMRDRDVNFLIFFKIFLLFSLYIKQFFIGFLDIKAKL
;
A
#
# COMPACT_ATOMS: atom_id res chain seq x y z
N MET A 1 8.43 -3.97 -17.28
CA MET A 1 7.96 -2.58 -17.39
C MET A 1 6.51 -2.38 -16.96
N GLU A 2 5.73 -3.43 -16.69
CA GLU A 2 4.29 -3.28 -16.39
C GLU A 2 4.00 -2.63 -15.03
N PHE A 3 4.78 -2.97 -14.00
CA PHE A 3 4.59 -2.42 -12.65
C PHE A 3 4.68 -0.89 -12.56
N TYR A 4 5.49 -0.24 -13.39
CA TYR A 4 5.60 1.23 -13.40
C TYR A 4 4.33 1.93 -13.86
N LYS A 5 3.45 1.23 -14.58
CA LYS A 5 2.17 1.76 -15.07
C LYS A 5 1.03 1.62 -14.06
N GLN A 6 1.23 0.91 -12.95
CA GLN A 6 0.18 0.52 -12.01
C GLN A 6 0.60 0.79 -10.55
N ILE A 7 1.12 1.99 -10.28
CA ILE A 7 1.49 2.38 -8.92
C ILE A 7 0.25 2.92 -8.22
N VAL A 8 -0.33 2.14 -7.31
CA VAL A 8 -1.54 2.51 -6.56
C VAL A 8 -1.16 3.04 -5.18
N LEU A 9 -1.72 4.19 -4.80
CA LEU A 9 -1.55 4.75 -3.46
C LEU A 9 -2.69 4.33 -2.53
N SER A 10 -2.36 3.86 -1.33
CA SER A 10 -3.32 3.48 -0.29
C SER A 10 -2.93 4.04 1.09
N GLY A 11 -3.93 4.31 1.92
CA GLY A 11 -3.73 4.73 3.31
C GLY A 11 -3.84 6.24 3.55
N GLY A 12 -3.99 6.62 4.83
CA GLY A 12 -4.25 8.00 5.25
C GLY A 12 -3.09 8.97 4.97
N THR A 13 -1.85 8.54 5.12
CA THR A 13 -0.65 9.37 4.87
C THR A 13 -0.45 9.70 3.40
N THR A 14 -1.08 8.97 2.49
CA THR A 14 -1.04 9.34 1.07
C THR A 14 -1.95 10.52 0.76
N MET A 15 -2.86 10.90 1.67
CA MET A 15 -3.89 11.94 1.46
C MET A 15 -3.35 13.36 1.29
N TYR A 16 -2.06 13.61 1.54
CA TYR A 16 -1.47 14.94 1.40
C TYR A 16 -1.65 15.51 -0.02
N PRO A 17 -2.05 16.79 -0.14
CA PRO A 17 -2.19 17.45 -1.44
C PRO A 17 -0.83 17.49 -2.15
N GLY A 18 -0.82 17.24 -3.46
CA GLY A 18 0.41 17.27 -4.28
C GLY A 18 1.34 16.06 -4.13
N LEU A 19 1.11 15.18 -3.16
CA LEU A 19 1.88 13.95 -2.97
C LEU A 19 1.96 13.06 -4.23
N PRO A 20 0.87 12.74 -4.97
CA PRO A 20 0.98 11.91 -6.17
C PRO A 20 1.86 12.56 -7.25
N SER A 21 1.75 13.88 -7.47
CA SER A 21 2.57 14.60 -8.45
C SER A 21 4.04 14.63 -8.05
N ARG A 22 4.33 14.82 -6.76
CA ARG A 22 5.69 14.75 -6.22
C ARG A 22 6.31 13.37 -6.45
N LEU A 23 5.59 12.31 -6.10
CA LEU A 23 6.05 10.93 -6.31
C LEU A 23 6.30 10.64 -7.79
N GLU A 24 5.44 11.12 -8.68
CA GLU A 24 5.61 10.92 -10.13
C GLU A 24 6.91 11.58 -10.63
N ARG A 25 7.19 12.80 -10.17
CA ARG A 25 8.41 13.53 -10.50
C ARG A 25 9.65 12.82 -9.96
N GLU A 26 9.63 12.41 -8.69
CA GLU A 26 10.76 11.73 -8.05
C GLU A 26 11.07 10.39 -8.73
N LEU A 27 10.03 9.59 -9.05
CA LEU A 27 10.21 8.32 -9.76
C LEU A 27 10.78 8.52 -11.16
N LYS A 28 10.30 9.53 -11.90
CA LYS A 28 10.83 9.90 -13.21
C LYS A 28 12.31 10.28 -13.14
N GLN A 29 12.68 11.11 -12.16
CA GLN A 29 14.06 11.54 -11.96
C GLN A 29 14.98 10.36 -11.61
N LEU A 30 14.56 9.53 -10.65
CA LEU A 30 15.32 8.34 -10.24
C LEU A 30 15.48 7.32 -11.39
N TYR A 31 14.45 7.16 -12.22
CA TYR A 31 14.51 6.28 -13.38
C TYR A 31 15.50 6.80 -14.43
N LEU A 32 15.48 8.10 -14.71
CA LEU A 32 16.41 8.73 -15.64
C LEU A 32 17.87 8.60 -15.18
N GLU A 33 18.12 8.83 -13.89
CA GLU A 33 19.45 8.79 -13.28
C GLU A 33 19.99 7.36 -13.18
N ARG A 34 19.23 6.43 -12.60
CA ARG A 34 19.73 5.09 -12.23
C ARG A 34 19.58 4.06 -13.34
N VAL A 35 18.52 4.15 -14.14
CA VAL A 35 18.22 3.14 -15.18
C VAL A 35 18.70 3.59 -16.54
N LEU A 36 18.39 4.83 -16.93
CA LEU A 36 18.71 5.35 -18.27
C LEU A 36 20.08 6.03 -18.36
N LYS A 37 20.75 6.29 -17.23
CA LYS A 37 22.07 6.94 -17.17
C LYS A 37 22.14 8.23 -18.03
N GLY A 38 21.06 9.01 -18.04
CA GLY A 38 20.96 10.25 -18.81
C GLY A 38 20.48 10.11 -20.26
N ASN A 39 20.15 8.90 -20.75
CA ASN A 39 19.59 8.75 -22.09
C ASN A 39 18.11 9.21 -22.14
N THR A 40 17.88 10.39 -22.71
CA THR A 40 16.56 11.04 -22.81
C THR A 40 15.64 10.42 -23.86
N GLU A 41 16.15 9.70 -24.85
CA GLU A 41 15.29 9.10 -25.90
C GLU A 41 14.46 7.94 -25.36
N SER A 42 15.09 7.11 -24.53
CA SER A 42 14.43 6.01 -23.85
C SER A 42 13.43 6.47 -22.79
N PHE A 43 13.62 7.67 -22.23
CA PHE A 43 12.73 8.22 -21.19
C PHE A 43 11.30 8.44 -21.71
N LYS A 44 11.13 8.87 -22.96
CA LYS A 44 9.81 9.05 -23.58
C LYS A 44 9.00 7.75 -23.71
N LYS A 45 9.67 6.60 -23.76
CA LYS A 45 9.03 5.28 -23.86
C LYS A 45 8.49 4.80 -22.49
N VAL A 46 9.01 5.35 -21.40
CA VAL A 46 8.71 4.89 -20.03
C VAL A 46 7.48 5.62 -19.52
N LYS A 47 6.35 4.92 -19.50
CA LYS A 47 5.09 5.42 -18.95
C LYS A 47 5.01 5.05 -17.46
N ILE A 48 5.34 6.00 -16.58
CA ILE A 48 5.06 5.89 -15.15
C ILE A 48 3.66 6.46 -14.91
N ARG A 49 2.79 5.70 -14.25
CA ARG A 49 1.44 6.15 -13.86
C ARG A 49 1.22 5.86 -12.39
N ILE A 50 0.78 6.90 -11.68
CA ILE A 50 0.42 6.83 -10.28
C ILE A 50 -1.09 7.00 -10.17
N GLU A 51 -1.77 5.96 -9.71
CA GLU A 51 -3.20 5.96 -9.46
C GLU A 51 -3.47 6.38 -8.01
N ALA A 52 -4.09 7.55 -7.86
CA ALA A 52 -4.49 8.11 -6.59
C ALA A 52 -6.02 8.21 -6.53
N PRO A 53 -6.74 7.10 -6.27
CA PRO A 53 -8.19 7.14 -6.21
C PRO A 53 -8.66 8.04 -5.05
N PRO A 54 -9.77 8.77 -5.20
CA PRO A 54 -10.26 9.68 -4.15
C PRO A 54 -10.59 8.95 -2.85
N ARG A 55 -10.95 7.65 -2.95
CA ARG A 55 -11.28 6.78 -1.81
C ARG A 55 -10.06 6.03 -1.23
N ARG A 56 -8.83 6.48 -1.49
CA ARG A 56 -7.57 5.81 -1.06
C ARG A 56 -7.42 5.61 0.45
N LYS A 57 -8.08 6.42 1.29
CA LYS A 57 -8.03 6.27 2.77
C LYS A 57 -8.56 4.91 3.24
N HIS A 58 -9.60 4.39 2.58
CA HIS A 58 -10.30 3.18 2.99
C HIS A 58 -10.20 2.06 1.94
N ILE A 59 -9.30 2.18 0.96
CA ILE A 59 -9.18 1.22 -0.14
C ILE A 59 -8.87 -0.20 0.35
N VAL A 60 -8.04 -0.33 1.39
CA VAL A 60 -7.71 -1.62 2.00
C VAL A 60 -8.95 -2.24 2.66
N PHE A 61 -9.74 -1.42 3.35
CA PHE A 61 -10.98 -1.88 3.99
C PHE A 61 -12.04 -2.27 2.95
N LEU A 62 -12.23 -1.45 1.91
CA LEU A 62 -13.15 -1.74 0.81
C LEU A 62 -12.74 -3.03 0.08
N GLY A 63 -11.45 -3.21 -0.21
CA GLY A 63 -10.93 -4.43 -0.83
C GLY A 63 -11.15 -5.67 0.04
N GLY A 64 -10.91 -5.55 1.35
CA GLY A 64 -11.20 -6.62 2.31
C GLY A 64 -12.69 -6.96 2.39
N ALA A 65 -13.58 -5.95 2.39
CA ALA A 65 -15.03 -6.15 2.42
C ALA A 65 -15.54 -6.85 1.15
N VAL A 66 -15.07 -6.43 -0.02
CA VAL A 66 -15.42 -7.07 -1.30
C VAL A 66 -14.89 -8.50 -1.34
N LEU A 67 -13.64 -8.73 -0.91
CA LEU A 67 -13.05 -10.07 -0.85
C LEU A 67 -13.84 -10.98 0.10
N ALA A 68 -14.18 -10.48 1.30
CA ALA A 68 -15.00 -11.21 2.25
C ALA A 68 -16.36 -11.56 1.66
N GLN A 69 -17.01 -10.62 0.97
CA GLN A 69 -18.31 -10.83 0.32
C GLN A 69 -18.27 -11.93 -0.75
N LEU A 70 -17.22 -11.95 -1.58
CA LEU A 70 -17.02 -12.94 -2.64
C LEU A 70 -16.66 -14.33 -2.12
N MET A 71 -16.01 -14.40 -0.96
CA MET A 71 -15.56 -15.65 -0.35
C MET A 71 -16.57 -16.23 0.65
N ARG A 72 -17.73 -15.59 0.87
CA ARG A 72 -18.74 -16.08 1.82
C ARG A 72 -19.19 -17.51 1.53
N ASP A 73 -19.34 -17.85 0.25
CA ASP A 73 -19.87 -19.14 -0.18
C ASP A 73 -18.76 -20.17 -0.50
N ARG A 74 -17.49 -19.80 -0.28
CA ARG A 74 -16.30 -20.62 -0.60
C ARG A 74 -15.62 -21.10 0.68
N ASP A 75 -15.05 -22.31 0.60
CA ASP A 75 -14.19 -23.01 1.54
C ASP A 75 -13.95 -22.38 2.93
N VAL A 76 -14.27 -23.17 3.97
CA VAL A 76 -13.95 -22.90 5.40
C VAL A 76 -12.50 -22.47 5.65
N ASN A 77 -11.57 -22.83 4.76
CA ASN A 77 -10.17 -22.45 4.79
C ASN A 77 -9.97 -20.93 4.81
N PHE A 78 -10.80 -20.18 4.09
CA PHE A 78 -10.71 -18.72 4.07
C PHE A 78 -11.11 -18.11 5.43
N LEU A 79 -12.16 -18.64 6.05
CA LEU A 79 -12.61 -18.20 7.38
C LEU A 79 -11.55 -18.51 8.46
N ILE A 80 -10.89 -19.66 8.37
CA ILE A 80 -9.79 -20.04 9.26
C ILE A 80 -8.64 -19.05 9.14
N PHE A 81 -8.25 -18.68 7.92
CA PHE A 81 -7.21 -17.69 7.69
C PHE A 81 -7.55 -16.34 8.34
N PHE A 82 -8.79 -15.86 8.18
CA PHE A 82 -9.25 -14.63 8.82
C PHE A 82 -9.19 -14.68 10.36
N LYS A 83 -9.58 -15.82 10.94
CA LYS A 83 -9.53 -16.02 12.40
C LYS A 83 -8.10 -16.00 12.93
N ILE A 84 -7.17 -16.67 12.25
CA ILE A 84 -5.74 -16.67 12.60
C ILE A 84 -5.17 -15.26 12.47
N PHE A 85 -5.48 -14.54 11.39
CA PHE A 85 -5.00 -13.18 11.17
C PHE A 85 -5.49 -12.21 12.26
N LEU A 86 -6.75 -12.32 12.69
CA LEU A 86 -7.30 -11.51 13.78
C LEU A 86 -6.62 -11.81 15.12
N LEU A 87 -6.41 -13.09 15.45
CA LEU A 87 -5.68 -13.49 16.67
C LEU A 87 -4.25 -12.94 16.66
N PHE A 88 -3.56 -13.02 15.53
CA PHE A 88 -2.21 -12.48 15.39
C PHE A 88 -2.18 -10.96 15.51
N SER A 89 -3.14 -10.25 14.91
CA SER A 89 -3.27 -8.79 15.06
C SER A 89 -3.53 -8.39 16.51
N LEU A 90 -4.36 -9.15 17.24
CA LEU A 90 -4.60 -8.93 18.67
C LEU A 90 -3.34 -9.14 19.50
N TYR A 91 -2.58 -10.20 19.21
CA TYR A 91 -1.31 -10.50 19.88
C TYR A 91 -0.28 -9.40 19.66
N ILE A 92 -0.13 -8.91 18.43
CA ILE A 92 0.75 -7.77 18.13
C ILE A 92 0.29 -6.52 18.89
N LYS A 93 -1.01 -6.20 18.89
CA LYS A 93 -1.53 -5.05 19.64
C LYS A 93 -1.22 -5.17 21.13
N GLN A 94 -1.44 -6.33 21.73
CA GLN A 94 -1.13 -6.60 23.13
C GLN A 94 0.37 -6.45 23.40
N PHE A 95 1.24 -6.93 22.51
CA PHE A 95 2.68 -6.77 22.63
C PHE A 95 3.10 -5.30 22.59
N PHE A 96 2.56 -4.49 21.67
CA PHE A 96 2.87 -3.06 21.60
C PHE A 96 2.34 -2.28 22.80
N ILE A 97 1.13 -2.58 23.27
CA ILE A 97 0.57 -1.98 24.49
C ILE A 97 1.46 -2.32 25.69
N GLY A 98 1.86 -3.59 25.84
CA GLY A 98 2.77 -4.00 26.90
C GLY A 98 4.14 -3.30 26.81
N PHE A 99 4.69 -3.10 25.61
CA PHE A 99 5.94 -2.36 25.42
C PHE A 99 5.81 -0.87 25.76
N LEU A 100 4.69 -0.24 25.41
CA LEU A 100 4.38 1.15 25.76
C LEU A 100 4.21 1.32 27.28
N ASP A 101 3.52 0.39 27.94
CA ASP A 101 3.35 0.41 29.40
C ASP A 101 4.68 0.26 30.14
N ILE A 102 5.62 -0.54 29.62
CA ILE A 102 6.97 -0.66 30.19
C ILE A 102 7.75 0.65 30.05
N LYS A 103 7.69 1.31 28.88
CA LYS A 103 8.35 2.60 28.67
C LYS A 103 7.74 3.75 29.48
N ALA A 104 6.46 3.68 29.84
CA ALA A 104 5.80 4.71 30.64
C ALA A 104 6.13 4.63 32.15
N LYS A 105 6.68 3.50 32.62
CA LYS A 105 7.09 3.29 34.02
C LYS A 105 8.58 3.56 34.30
N LEU A 106 9.37 3.81 33.26
CA LEU A 106 10.79 4.21 33.33
C LEU A 106 10.91 5.73 33.16
#